data_AF-A0A9X1YBA0-F1
#
_entry.id   AF-A0A9X1YBA0-F1
#
_cell.length_a   1.000
_cell.length_b   1.000
_cell.length_c   1.000
_cell.angle_alpha   90.00
_cell.angle_beta   90.00
_cell.angle_gamma   90.00
#
_symmetry.space_group_name_H-M   'P 1'
#
loop_
_entity.id
_entity.type
_entity.pdbx_description
1 polymer ?
#
loop_
_entity_poly.entity_id
_entity_poly.type
_entity_poly.pdbx_seq_one_letter_code
_entity_poly.pdbx_strand_id
1 'polypeptide(L)'
;MIFGPTPVAEAAGTILAHTVRLPGRVLKKGTRLDAAACDALAGAGIDAVIAARLEPGDVAEDEAAYRLAEALVGPGLARSRAATGRVNLLAESPGLLVVEAAKIDRLNALDESLTVATLPSFVPVQAREMLATIKVIPFAVPGAVLERAEAIARAGPPAMAVHPFRPLRVGLVLTELPGIKESVMEGAVEATGERVAGLSGTLLPVERVPHETAAVAAALGRLLAAGAEVLLVAGASAVVDRRDVGPAGIVAAGGAIEHFGMPVDPGNLICLGRIGAVPALVLPGCARSPKLNGFDWVLQRLFAGLAVGPREVMGMGVGGLLKEIELRPLPRADAPRGGKAVGAVSAARPRRVRQVAALVLAAGRSSRMAPLNKLLVTDRAGVPMVARVVDNALASQARPVVVVTGHAREAVAQALAGREVRLVHAAGYAEGLSASLKAGLAALPAEAEGVLICLGDMPLVTGAMLDRLLAAFDPEEGRAIVLPVFGGRPGNPMLWAREFWPAMAGLTGDVGARHLVGQHADRVVEVEMGDDAVLRDFDTVEVLRGAPGFGLGD
;
A
#
# COMPACT_ATOMS: atom_id res chain seq x y z
N MET A 1 6.74 38.62 -11.32
CA MET A 1 7.40 39.01 -10.05
C MET A 1 8.91 39.10 -10.22
N ILE A 2 9.56 40.00 -9.49
CA ILE A 2 11.02 40.11 -9.39
C ILE A 2 11.48 39.36 -8.14
N PHE A 3 12.41 38.41 -8.29
CA PHE A 3 12.95 37.62 -7.19
C PHE A 3 14.46 37.76 -7.09
N GLY A 4 14.99 38.03 -5.90
CA GLY A 4 16.43 38.05 -5.68
C GLY A 4 16.86 38.84 -4.46
N PRO A 5 18.17 39.11 -4.35
CA PRO A 5 18.72 40.00 -3.33
C PRO A 5 18.06 41.39 -3.44
N THR A 6 17.50 41.85 -2.33
CA THR A 6 16.82 43.14 -2.21
C THR A 6 17.46 43.91 -1.04
N PRO A 7 18.03 45.10 -1.29
CA PRO A 7 18.54 45.96 -0.22
C PRO A 7 17.45 46.25 0.81
N VAL A 8 17.77 46.23 2.11
CA VAL A 8 16.77 46.44 3.18
C VAL A 8 16.06 47.79 3.04
N ALA A 9 16.77 48.82 2.57
CA ALA A 9 16.20 50.15 2.27
C ALA A 9 15.10 50.13 1.20
N GLU A 10 15.07 49.12 0.34
CA GLU A 10 14.09 48.95 -0.75
C GLU A 10 13.15 47.75 -0.51
N ALA A 11 13.29 47.06 0.63
CA ALA A 11 12.58 45.81 0.89
C ALA A 11 11.14 46.00 1.37
N ALA A 12 10.75 47.23 1.72
CA ALA A 12 9.38 47.52 2.17
C ALA A 12 8.35 47.11 1.11
N GLY A 13 7.34 46.35 1.53
CA GLY A 13 6.28 45.82 0.68
C GLY A 13 6.60 44.51 -0.05
N THR A 14 7.87 44.06 -0.04
CA THR A 14 8.29 42.78 -0.64
C THR A 14 7.98 41.58 0.27
N ILE A 15 8.06 40.37 -0.27
CA ILE A 15 7.78 39.12 0.43
C ILE A 15 9.09 38.38 0.69
N LEU A 16 9.37 38.09 1.95
CA LEU A 16 10.61 37.46 2.37
C LEU A 16 10.69 35.99 1.92
N ALA A 17 11.75 35.61 1.19
CA ALA A 17 11.89 34.27 0.62
C ALA A 17 12.34 33.21 1.64
N HIS A 18 13.11 33.61 2.65
CA HIS A 18 13.70 32.73 3.66
C HIS A 18 13.45 33.27 5.06
N THR A 19 13.23 32.38 6.03
CA THR A 19 13.08 32.80 7.43
C THR A 19 14.36 33.48 7.92
N VAL A 20 14.24 34.70 8.45
CA VAL A 20 15.33 35.47 9.07
C VAL A 20 15.10 35.52 10.57
N ARG A 21 16.12 35.12 11.34
CA ARG A 21 16.10 35.13 12.81
C ARG A 21 16.87 36.34 13.29
N LEU A 22 16.19 37.24 14.01
CA LEU A 22 16.74 38.46 14.59
C LEU A 22 16.72 38.36 16.11
N PRO A 23 17.52 39.16 16.84
CA PRO A 23 17.38 39.30 18.28
C PRO A 23 15.94 39.69 18.65
N GLY A 24 15.23 38.83 19.40
CA GLY A 24 13.86 39.08 19.87
C GLY A 24 12.75 38.96 18.82
N ARG A 25 13.04 38.63 17.55
CA ARG A 25 12.03 38.53 16.47
C ARG A 25 12.40 37.50 15.43
N VAL A 26 11.43 36.73 14.93
CA VAL A 26 11.61 35.84 13.78
C VAL A 26 10.69 36.28 12.64
N LEU A 27 11.28 36.65 11.51
CA LEU A 27 10.55 36.93 10.27
C LEU A 27 10.46 35.62 9.48
N LYS A 28 9.27 35.04 9.37
CA LYS A 28 9.07 33.76 8.67
C LYS A 28 9.11 33.95 7.16
N LYS A 29 9.49 32.91 6.41
CA LYS A 29 9.26 32.85 4.95
C LYS A 29 7.79 33.22 4.63
N GLY A 30 7.60 34.01 3.57
CA GLY A 30 6.28 34.50 3.14
C GLY A 30 5.81 35.75 3.88
N THR A 31 6.56 36.26 4.86
CA THR A 31 6.22 37.51 5.55
C THR A 31 6.36 38.68 4.58
N ARG A 32 5.31 39.50 4.46
CA ARG A 32 5.39 40.79 3.78
C ARG A 32 6.12 41.78 4.67
N LEU A 33 7.21 42.37 4.18
CA LEU A 33 8.06 43.26 4.96
C LEU A 33 7.40 44.63 5.09
N ASP A 34 7.08 45.01 6.33
CA ASP A 34 6.66 46.36 6.71
C ASP A 34 7.86 47.21 7.15
N ALA A 35 7.64 48.50 7.40
CA ALA A 35 8.69 49.41 7.85
C ALA A 35 9.40 48.90 9.12
N ALA A 36 8.64 48.39 10.10
CA ALA A 36 9.18 47.86 11.34
C ALA A 36 10.04 46.60 11.11
N ALA A 37 9.71 45.75 10.14
CA ALA A 37 10.55 44.60 9.76
C ALA A 37 11.85 45.07 9.09
N CYS A 38 11.77 46.07 8.21
CA CYS A 38 12.96 46.68 7.59
C CYS A 38 13.88 47.32 8.64
N ASP A 39 13.35 48.08 9.59
CA ASP A 39 14.13 48.69 10.69
C ASP A 39 14.81 47.63 11.56
N ALA A 40 14.10 46.52 11.85
CA ALA A 40 14.66 45.42 12.62
C ALA A 40 15.78 44.68 11.86
N LEU A 41 15.66 44.54 10.55
CA LEU A 41 16.70 43.97 9.69
C LEU A 41 17.94 44.89 9.67
N ALA A 42 17.74 46.19 9.46
CA ALA A 42 18.82 47.18 9.46
C ALA A 42 19.52 47.28 10.82
N GLY A 43 18.76 47.29 11.92
CA GLY A 43 19.29 47.31 13.28
C GLY A 43 20.07 46.05 13.67
N ALA A 44 19.84 44.93 12.96
CA ALA A 44 20.62 43.70 13.10
C ALA A 44 21.84 43.64 12.16
N GLY A 45 22.12 44.72 11.41
CA GLY A 45 23.25 44.78 10.47
C GLY A 45 23.05 43.96 9.20
N ILE A 46 21.80 43.69 8.80
CA ILE A 46 21.50 43.00 7.54
C ILE A 46 21.30 44.04 6.45
N ASP A 47 22.16 44.04 5.44
CA ASP A 47 22.11 45.01 4.34
C ASP A 47 21.11 44.63 3.23
N ALA A 48 20.92 43.32 3.00
CA ALA A 48 20.03 42.79 1.98
C ALA A 48 19.39 41.47 2.40
N VAL A 49 18.20 41.19 1.85
CA VAL A 49 17.47 39.93 2.03
C VAL A 49 17.08 39.35 0.68
N ILE A 50 16.89 38.03 0.59
CA ILE A 50 16.25 37.44 -0.59
C ILE A 50 14.74 37.65 -0.46
N ALA A 51 14.16 38.39 -1.39
CA ALA A 51 12.75 38.74 -1.37
C ALA A 51 12.12 38.71 -2.77
N ALA A 52 10.80 38.60 -2.80
CA ALA A 52 9.99 38.70 -3.99
C ALA A 52 9.21 40.02 -4.00
N ARG A 53 9.28 40.75 -5.11
CA ARG A 53 8.50 41.95 -5.38
C ARG A 53 7.51 41.63 -6.48
N LEU A 54 6.22 41.81 -6.20
CA LEU A 54 5.18 41.66 -7.21
C LEU A 54 5.30 42.79 -8.24
N GLU A 55 5.14 42.43 -9.51
CA GLU A 55 5.08 43.38 -10.62
C GLU A 55 3.64 43.86 -10.86
N PRO A 56 3.44 45.00 -11.53
CA PRO A 56 2.11 45.40 -11.97
C PRO A 56 1.44 44.29 -12.79
N GLY A 57 0.26 43.83 -12.35
CA GLY A 57 -0.48 42.74 -12.98
C GLY A 57 -0.24 41.35 -12.40
N ASP A 58 0.70 41.19 -11.47
CA ASP A 58 0.84 39.94 -10.69
C ASP A 58 -0.31 39.80 -9.68
N VAL A 59 -0.78 38.57 -9.48
CA VAL A 59 -1.77 38.18 -8.47
C VAL A 59 -1.07 37.39 -7.37
N ALA A 60 -1.25 37.79 -6.11
CA ALA A 60 -0.61 37.16 -4.96
C ALA A 60 -1.01 35.68 -4.79
N GLU A 61 -0.12 34.85 -4.27
CA GLU A 61 -0.25 33.39 -4.23
C GLU A 61 -1.58 32.87 -3.63
N ASP A 62 -2.05 33.43 -2.53
CA ASP A 62 -3.28 32.98 -1.88
C ASP A 62 -4.53 33.39 -2.67
N GLU A 63 -4.51 34.57 -3.28
CA GLU A 63 -5.59 35.02 -4.16
C GLU A 63 -5.64 34.19 -5.44
N ALA A 64 -4.49 33.93 -6.07
CA ALA A 64 -4.40 33.11 -7.27
C ALA A 64 -4.86 31.66 -7.02
N ALA A 65 -4.40 31.05 -5.92
CA ALA A 65 -4.81 29.70 -5.53
C ALA A 65 -6.31 29.63 -5.23
N TYR A 66 -6.86 30.63 -4.53
CA TYR A 66 -8.29 30.74 -4.26
C TYR A 66 -9.12 30.82 -5.54
N ARG A 67 -8.75 31.74 -6.43
CA ARG A 67 -9.47 32.01 -7.68
C ARG A 67 -9.48 30.80 -8.61
N LEU A 68 -8.33 30.16 -8.80
CA LEU A 68 -8.26 28.93 -9.60
C LEU A 68 -9.06 27.79 -8.95
N ALA A 69 -8.99 27.64 -7.62
CA ALA A 69 -9.78 26.63 -6.92
C ALA A 69 -11.28 26.87 -7.08
N GLU A 70 -11.77 28.11 -6.94
CA GLU A 70 -13.17 28.48 -7.21
C GLU A 70 -13.62 28.11 -8.63
N ALA A 71 -12.74 28.27 -9.63
CA ALA A 71 -13.03 27.87 -11.00
C ALA A 71 -13.04 26.34 -11.21
N LEU A 72 -12.37 25.58 -10.32
CA LEU A 72 -12.24 24.12 -10.38
C LEU A 72 -13.23 23.35 -9.51
N VAL A 73 -13.93 24.02 -8.58
CA VAL A 73 -14.96 23.38 -7.74
C VAL A 73 -16.09 22.87 -8.64
N GLY A 74 -16.12 21.55 -8.82
CA GLY A 74 -17.18 20.83 -9.52
C GLY A 74 -18.23 20.25 -8.59
N PRO A 75 -19.22 19.52 -9.13
CA PRO A 75 -20.24 18.84 -8.33
C PRO A 75 -19.65 17.88 -7.29
N GLY A 76 -20.11 17.98 -6.04
CA GLY A 76 -19.69 17.11 -4.94
C GLY A 76 -18.32 17.47 -4.34
N LEU A 77 -17.78 18.65 -4.66
CA LEU A 77 -16.51 19.13 -4.15
C LEU A 77 -16.69 20.36 -3.26
N ALA A 78 -16.01 20.33 -2.12
CA ALA A 78 -15.73 21.50 -1.29
C ALA A 78 -14.27 21.93 -1.46
N ARG A 79 -13.94 23.14 -1.00
CA ARG A 79 -12.55 23.63 -0.97
C ARG A 79 -12.14 24.13 0.40
N SER A 80 -10.84 24.06 0.69
CA SER A 80 -10.26 24.71 1.86
C SER A 80 -10.18 26.23 1.67
N ARG A 81 -9.78 26.92 2.74
CA ARG A 81 -9.24 28.29 2.63
C ARG A 81 -7.91 28.25 1.90
N ALA A 82 -7.57 29.35 1.24
CA ALA A 82 -6.23 29.57 0.73
C ALA A 82 -5.27 29.87 1.88
N ALA A 83 -4.11 29.25 1.84
CA ALA A 83 -3.00 29.56 2.73
C ALA A 83 -1.67 29.15 2.08
N THR A 84 -0.68 30.04 2.11
CA THR A 84 0.67 29.78 1.57
C THR A 84 0.65 29.31 0.11
N GLY A 85 -0.19 29.94 -0.71
CA GLY A 85 -0.36 29.62 -2.12
C GLY A 85 -1.04 28.28 -2.38
N ARG A 86 -1.76 27.72 -1.41
CA ARG A 86 -2.37 26.38 -1.53
C ARG A 86 -3.86 26.41 -1.23
N VAL A 87 -4.63 25.68 -2.04
CA VAL A 87 -6.03 25.31 -1.76
C VAL A 87 -6.22 23.83 -2.04
N ASN A 88 -6.89 23.13 -1.13
CA ASN A 88 -7.26 21.72 -1.31
C ASN A 88 -8.73 21.63 -1.74
N LEU A 89 -9.03 20.72 -2.66
CA LEU A 89 -10.39 20.31 -2.97
C LEU A 89 -10.69 18.99 -2.26
N LEU A 90 -11.86 18.90 -1.63
CA LEU A 90 -12.27 17.78 -0.79
C LEU A 90 -13.62 17.23 -1.24
N ALA A 91 -13.86 15.93 -1.04
CA ALA A 91 -15.16 15.33 -1.29
C ALA A 91 -16.19 15.82 -0.27
N GLU A 92 -17.41 16.12 -0.71
CA GLU A 92 -18.53 16.45 0.20
C GLU A 92 -19.20 15.22 0.79
N SER A 93 -19.21 14.11 0.05
CA SER A 93 -19.86 12.86 0.42
C SER A 93 -19.07 11.65 -0.07
N PRO A 94 -19.35 10.44 0.43
CA PRO A 94 -18.85 9.22 -0.17
C PRO A 94 -19.31 9.09 -1.63
N GLY A 95 -18.42 8.65 -2.51
CA GLY A 95 -18.74 8.54 -3.94
C GLY A 95 -17.55 8.12 -4.79
N LEU A 96 -17.69 8.27 -6.10
CA LEU A 96 -16.67 7.96 -7.08
C LEU A 96 -16.14 9.25 -7.72
N LEU A 97 -14.84 9.49 -7.60
CA LEU A 97 -14.19 10.63 -8.25
C LEU A 97 -14.11 10.40 -9.77
N VAL A 98 -14.46 11.39 -10.57
CA VAL A 98 -14.21 11.42 -12.01
C VAL A 98 -13.36 12.65 -12.32
N VAL A 99 -12.26 12.46 -13.05
CA VAL A 99 -11.32 13.52 -13.44
C VAL A 99 -11.23 13.62 -14.96
N GLU A 100 -11.33 14.83 -15.50
CA GLU A 100 -11.01 15.14 -16.89
C GLU A 100 -9.49 15.40 -16.97
N ALA A 101 -8.74 14.34 -17.29
CA ALA A 101 -7.28 14.38 -17.30
C ALA A 101 -6.71 15.40 -18.29
N ALA A 102 -7.27 15.51 -19.50
CA ALA A 102 -6.77 16.42 -20.53
C ALA A 102 -6.90 17.91 -20.10
N LYS A 103 -7.94 18.25 -19.33
CA LYS A 103 -8.12 19.59 -18.77
C LYS A 103 -7.10 19.85 -17.66
N ILE A 104 -6.86 18.89 -16.78
CA ILE A 104 -5.82 19.01 -15.75
C ILE A 104 -4.43 19.17 -16.39
N ASP A 105 -4.12 18.37 -17.40
CA ASP A 105 -2.85 18.45 -18.13
C ASP A 105 -2.68 19.81 -18.80
N ARG A 106 -3.74 20.34 -19.43
CA ARG A 106 -3.73 21.68 -20.03
C ARG A 106 -3.52 22.80 -19.02
N LEU A 107 -4.07 22.68 -17.81
CA LEU A 107 -3.83 23.65 -16.73
C LEU A 107 -2.38 23.61 -16.28
N ASN A 108 -1.83 22.40 -16.06
CA ASN A 108 -0.45 22.22 -15.62
C ASN A 108 0.59 22.59 -16.68
N ALA A 109 0.24 22.50 -17.96
CA ALA A 109 1.10 22.90 -19.07
C ALA A 109 1.09 24.41 -19.36
N LEU A 110 0.26 25.19 -18.65
CA LEU A 110 0.08 26.61 -18.96
C LEU A 110 1.29 27.45 -18.55
N ASP A 111 1.75 27.29 -17.31
CA ASP A 111 2.82 28.09 -16.71
C ASP A 111 3.33 27.41 -15.43
N GLU A 112 4.63 27.52 -15.17
CA GLU A 112 5.29 26.91 -14.00
C GLU A 112 4.79 27.46 -12.64
N SER A 113 4.16 28.64 -12.64
CA SER A 113 3.67 29.28 -11.42
C SER A 113 2.45 28.59 -10.82
N LEU A 114 1.74 27.73 -11.57
CA LEU A 114 0.50 27.07 -11.16
C LEU A 114 0.57 25.56 -11.37
N THR A 115 0.16 24.80 -10.35
CA THR A 115 0.01 23.35 -10.45
C THR A 115 -1.30 22.88 -9.83
N VAL A 116 -1.90 21.86 -10.43
CA VAL A 116 -3.07 21.14 -9.96
C VAL A 116 -2.74 19.65 -9.95
N ALA A 117 -2.72 19.04 -8.76
CA ALA A 117 -2.53 17.61 -8.58
C ALA A 117 -3.83 16.98 -8.09
N THR A 118 -4.22 15.82 -8.64
CA THR A 118 -5.45 15.09 -8.28
C THR A 118 -5.17 13.65 -7.90
N LEU A 119 -6.08 13.01 -7.17
CA LEU A 119 -6.17 11.54 -7.17
C LEU A 119 -6.48 11.02 -8.59
N PRO A 120 -6.19 9.73 -8.88
CA PRO A 120 -6.61 9.11 -10.14
C PRO A 120 -8.12 9.17 -10.33
N SER A 121 -8.59 9.20 -11.58
CA SER A 121 -10.01 9.07 -11.88
C SER A 121 -10.53 7.69 -11.48
N PHE A 122 -11.81 7.61 -11.15
CA PHE A 122 -12.55 6.41 -10.73
C PHE A 122 -12.08 5.78 -9.43
N VAL A 123 -11.50 6.56 -8.51
CA VAL A 123 -11.24 6.10 -7.14
C VAL A 123 -12.45 6.35 -6.25
N PRO A 124 -12.86 5.39 -5.41
CA PRO A 124 -13.86 5.63 -4.37
C PRO A 124 -13.27 6.56 -3.32
N VAL A 125 -14.08 7.49 -2.82
CA VAL A 125 -13.66 8.52 -1.88
C VAL A 125 -14.65 8.64 -0.72
N GLN A 126 -14.18 9.12 0.42
CA GLN A 126 -14.99 9.40 1.60
C GLN A 126 -15.22 10.90 1.79
N ALA A 127 -16.27 11.26 2.53
CA ALA A 127 -16.51 12.66 2.88
C ALA A 127 -15.28 13.29 3.54
N ARG A 128 -14.95 14.51 3.13
CA ARG A 128 -13.79 15.31 3.56
C ARG A 128 -12.43 14.76 3.16
N GLU A 129 -12.37 13.70 2.35
CA GLU A 129 -11.12 13.22 1.76
C GLU A 129 -10.57 14.25 0.78
N MET A 130 -9.25 14.47 0.79
CA MET A 130 -8.59 15.39 -0.13
C MET A 130 -8.46 14.76 -1.52
N LEU A 131 -9.08 15.40 -2.52
CA LEU A 131 -9.17 14.92 -3.90
C LEU A 131 -8.12 15.55 -4.80
N ALA A 132 -7.87 16.84 -4.57
CA ALA A 132 -6.91 17.61 -5.35
C ALA A 132 -6.28 18.72 -4.52
N THR A 133 -5.13 19.22 -4.97
CA THR A 133 -4.50 20.41 -4.43
C THR A 133 -4.08 21.33 -5.57
N ILE A 134 -4.48 22.60 -5.44
CA ILE A 134 -3.95 23.70 -6.22
C ILE A 134 -2.74 24.23 -5.46
N LYS A 135 -1.62 24.43 -6.15
CA LYS A 135 -0.43 25.03 -5.59
C LYS A 135 0.12 26.10 -6.54
N VAL A 136 0.11 27.33 -6.06
CA VAL A 136 0.94 28.41 -6.58
C VAL A 136 2.36 28.18 -6.07
N ILE A 137 3.31 28.08 -6.98
CA ILE A 137 4.70 27.71 -6.70
C ILE A 137 5.54 28.92 -6.22
N PRO A 138 5.59 30.04 -6.98
CA PRO A 138 6.14 31.32 -6.54
C PRO A 138 5.20 32.06 -5.57
N PHE A 139 5.56 33.29 -5.18
CA PHE A 139 4.69 34.12 -4.31
C PHE A 139 3.58 34.86 -5.08
N ALA A 140 3.57 34.78 -6.41
CA ALA A 140 2.56 35.39 -7.26
C ALA A 140 2.52 34.74 -8.65
N VAL A 141 1.38 34.90 -9.32
CA VAL A 141 1.12 34.42 -10.69
C VAL A 141 0.86 35.63 -11.59
N PRO A 142 1.40 35.71 -12.81
CA PRO A 142 1.01 36.75 -13.75
C PRO A 142 -0.50 36.73 -14.01
N GLY A 143 -1.19 37.87 -13.91
CA GLY A 143 -2.66 37.94 -14.00
C GLY A 143 -3.22 37.33 -15.29
N ALA A 144 -2.56 37.57 -16.43
CA ALA A 144 -2.95 36.99 -17.72
C ALA A 144 -2.84 35.44 -17.74
N VAL A 145 -1.90 34.86 -16.99
CA VAL A 145 -1.80 33.40 -16.83
C VAL A 145 -2.97 32.88 -16.00
N LEU A 146 -3.27 33.53 -14.87
CA LEU A 146 -4.38 33.14 -14.01
C LEU A 146 -5.73 33.21 -14.75
N GLU A 147 -5.98 34.28 -15.50
CA GLU A 147 -7.20 34.44 -16.31
C GLU A 147 -7.36 33.32 -17.35
N ARG A 148 -6.26 32.92 -18.00
CA ARG A 148 -6.27 31.79 -18.94
C ARG A 148 -6.52 30.46 -18.22
N ALA A 149 -5.95 30.26 -17.03
CA ALA A 149 -6.19 29.07 -16.20
C ALA A 149 -7.67 28.98 -15.78
N GLU A 150 -8.26 30.09 -15.32
CA GLU A 150 -9.68 30.18 -14.98
C GLU A 150 -10.57 29.89 -16.20
N ALA A 151 -10.21 30.40 -17.38
CA ALA A 151 -10.93 30.13 -18.62
C ALA A 151 -10.88 28.64 -19.00
N ILE A 152 -9.71 27.98 -18.88
CA ILE A 152 -9.57 26.53 -19.12
C ILE A 152 -10.41 25.74 -18.11
N ALA A 153 -10.36 26.10 -16.83
CA ALA A 153 -11.11 25.44 -15.77
C ALA A 153 -12.63 25.49 -16.06
N ARG A 154 -13.15 26.67 -16.44
CA ARG A 154 -14.58 26.91 -16.70
C ARG A 154 -15.07 26.39 -18.06
N ALA A 155 -14.20 26.14 -19.02
CA ALA A 155 -14.61 25.73 -20.36
C ALA A 155 -15.10 24.27 -20.41
N GLY A 156 -16.34 24.03 -20.84
CA GLY A 156 -16.89 22.68 -21.00
C GLY A 156 -17.20 21.98 -19.67
N PRO A 157 -17.22 20.63 -19.63
CA PRO A 157 -17.54 19.86 -18.42
C PRO A 157 -16.59 20.16 -17.26
N PRO A 158 -16.99 19.97 -15.99
CA PRO A 158 -16.12 20.16 -14.83
C PRO A 158 -14.79 19.39 -14.94
N ALA A 159 -13.69 19.97 -14.44
CA ALA A 159 -12.39 19.30 -14.43
C ALA A 159 -12.39 18.03 -13.57
N MET A 160 -13.22 18.01 -12.54
CA MET A 160 -13.47 16.84 -11.73
C MET A 160 -14.84 16.94 -11.06
N ALA A 161 -15.41 15.80 -10.71
CA ALA A 161 -16.67 15.69 -9.98
C ALA A 161 -16.65 14.46 -9.07
N VAL A 162 -17.33 14.53 -7.93
CA VAL A 162 -17.66 13.34 -7.15
C VAL A 162 -19.08 12.93 -7.49
N HIS A 163 -19.25 11.67 -7.88
CA HIS A 163 -20.55 11.05 -8.10
C HIS A 163 -20.93 10.28 -6.83
N PRO A 164 -21.86 10.77 -6.00
CA PRO A 164 -22.21 10.11 -4.74
C PRO A 164 -22.74 8.71 -4.98
N PHE A 165 -22.39 7.77 -4.10
CA PHE A 165 -22.95 6.43 -4.18
C PHE A 165 -24.43 6.44 -3.82
N ARG A 166 -25.25 5.83 -4.68
CA ARG A 166 -26.68 5.64 -4.47
C ARG A 166 -26.91 4.41 -3.59
N PRO A 167 -27.87 4.42 -2.65
CA PRO A 167 -28.11 3.28 -1.77
C PRO A 167 -28.89 2.17 -2.47
N LEU A 168 -28.24 1.50 -3.45
CA LEU A 168 -28.88 0.52 -4.31
C LEU A 168 -29.18 -0.79 -3.57
N ARG A 169 -30.30 -1.42 -3.92
CA ARG A 169 -30.67 -2.76 -3.47
C ARG A 169 -30.07 -3.80 -4.41
N VAL A 170 -29.22 -4.69 -3.90
CA VAL A 170 -28.48 -5.67 -4.70
C VAL A 170 -29.03 -7.07 -4.46
N GLY A 171 -29.45 -7.75 -5.52
CA GLY A 171 -29.80 -9.17 -5.47
C GLY A 171 -28.59 -10.05 -5.80
N LEU A 172 -28.40 -11.14 -5.06
CA LEU A 172 -27.35 -12.12 -5.30
C LEU A 172 -27.96 -13.51 -5.49
N VAL A 173 -27.64 -14.13 -6.63
CA VAL A 173 -27.88 -15.55 -6.91
C VAL A 173 -26.57 -16.30 -6.73
N LEU A 174 -26.58 -17.33 -5.89
CA LEU A 174 -25.49 -18.26 -5.69
C LEU A 174 -25.89 -19.62 -6.27
N THR A 175 -25.13 -20.09 -7.26
CA THR A 175 -25.36 -21.43 -7.80
C THR A 175 -24.50 -22.48 -7.10
N GLU A 176 -25.01 -23.71 -7.03
CA GLU A 176 -24.40 -24.83 -6.32
C GLU A 176 -24.12 -26.03 -7.24
N LEU A 177 -22.99 -26.69 -7.01
CA LEU A 177 -22.63 -27.98 -7.60
C LEU A 177 -22.24 -28.94 -6.46
N PRO A 178 -22.39 -30.26 -6.66
CA PRO A 178 -21.95 -31.26 -5.68
C PRO A 178 -20.48 -31.05 -5.28
N GLY A 179 -20.21 -30.97 -3.97
CA GLY A 179 -18.85 -30.85 -3.42
C GLY A 179 -18.38 -29.42 -3.14
N ILE A 180 -19.18 -28.39 -3.42
CA ILE A 180 -18.90 -27.04 -2.93
C ILE A 180 -19.13 -26.99 -1.42
N LYS A 181 -18.15 -26.49 -0.68
CA LYS A 181 -18.23 -26.35 0.78
C LYS A 181 -19.13 -25.17 1.15
N GLU A 182 -19.94 -25.35 2.19
CA GLU A 182 -20.80 -24.29 2.75
C GLU A 182 -20.02 -23.02 3.09
N SER A 183 -18.83 -23.16 3.69
CA SER A 183 -17.97 -22.03 4.04
C SER A 183 -17.51 -21.19 2.84
N VAL A 184 -17.42 -21.78 1.64
CA VAL A 184 -17.10 -21.06 0.39
C VAL A 184 -18.30 -20.23 -0.08
N MET A 185 -19.52 -20.69 0.22
CA MET A 185 -20.75 -19.99 -0.10
C MET A 185 -20.99 -18.85 0.88
N GLU A 186 -20.83 -19.11 2.18
CA GLU A 186 -20.90 -18.09 3.24
C GLU A 186 -19.88 -16.97 3.00
N GLY A 187 -18.61 -17.32 2.72
CA GLY A 187 -17.59 -16.31 2.42
C GLY A 187 -17.88 -15.49 1.16
N ALA A 188 -18.56 -16.07 0.16
CA ALA A 188 -19.01 -15.32 -1.01
C ALA A 188 -20.15 -14.34 -0.68
N VAL A 189 -21.07 -14.73 0.21
CA VAL A 189 -22.13 -13.84 0.72
C VAL A 189 -21.51 -12.69 1.51
N GLU A 190 -20.64 -13.00 2.46
CA GLU A 190 -19.96 -12.02 3.32
C GLU A 190 -19.17 -11.01 2.48
N ALA A 191 -18.28 -11.49 1.61
CA ALA A 191 -17.47 -10.63 0.75
C ALA A 191 -18.31 -9.79 -0.23
N THR A 192 -19.48 -10.26 -0.65
CA THR A 192 -20.40 -9.46 -1.47
C THR A 192 -21.16 -8.44 -0.62
N GLY A 193 -21.59 -8.83 0.58
CA GLY A 193 -22.27 -7.97 1.54
C GLY A 193 -21.40 -6.78 1.96
N GLU A 194 -20.12 -7.02 2.28
CA GLU A 194 -19.17 -5.97 2.63
C GLU A 194 -18.97 -4.97 1.49
N ARG A 195 -18.82 -5.45 0.25
CA ARG A 195 -18.71 -4.58 -0.93
C ARG A 195 -19.94 -3.71 -1.12
N VAL A 196 -21.12 -4.31 -1.04
CA VAL A 196 -22.39 -3.60 -1.21
C VAL A 196 -22.56 -2.56 -0.10
N ALA A 197 -22.29 -2.92 1.15
CA ALA A 197 -22.35 -2.00 2.28
C ALA A 197 -21.33 -0.85 2.18
N GLY A 198 -20.10 -1.14 1.74
CA GLY A 198 -19.07 -0.12 1.50
C GLY A 198 -19.43 0.89 0.42
N LEU A 199 -20.36 0.54 -0.47
CA LEU A 199 -20.94 1.43 -1.49
C LEU A 199 -22.30 2.01 -1.06
N SER A 200 -22.63 1.97 0.24
CA SER A 200 -23.91 2.44 0.81
C SER A 200 -25.15 1.65 0.37
N GLY A 201 -24.97 0.47 -0.23
CA GLY A 201 -26.06 -0.39 -0.70
C GLY A 201 -26.59 -1.34 0.36
N THR A 202 -27.60 -2.11 -0.04
CA THR A 202 -28.18 -3.19 0.77
C THR A 202 -28.23 -4.48 -0.02
N LEU A 203 -27.65 -5.55 0.50
CA LEU A 203 -27.79 -6.89 -0.07
C LEU A 203 -29.16 -7.47 0.33
N LEU A 204 -29.95 -7.88 -0.66
CA LEU A 204 -31.21 -8.58 -0.45
C LEU A 204 -30.98 -10.02 0.04
N PRO A 205 -32.01 -10.70 0.59
CA PRO A 205 -31.91 -12.12 0.90
C PRO A 205 -31.36 -12.92 -0.30
N VAL A 206 -30.31 -13.69 -0.05
CA VAL A 206 -29.55 -14.39 -1.09
C VAL A 206 -30.34 -15.59 -1.59
N GLU A 207 -30.40 -15.75 -2.90
CA GLU A 207 -31.04 -16.89 -3.57
C GLU A 207 -30.00 -17.97 -3.88
N ARG A 208 -30.14 -19.14 -3.26
CA ARG A 208 -29.28 -20.30 -3.52
C ARG A 208 -30.00 -21.31 -4.40
N VAL A 209 -29.37 -21.73 -5.49
CA VAL A 209 -30.01 -22.58 -6.50
C VAL A 209 -29.05 -23.60 -7.10
N PRO A 210 -29.55 -24.71 -7.69
CA PRO A 210 -28.73 -25.58 -8.53
C PRO A 210 -28.06 -24.80 -9.67
N HIS A 211 -26.88 -25.23 -10.09
CA HIS A 211 -26.16 -24.66 -11.24
C HIS A 211 -26.81 -25.04 -12.58
N GLU A 212 -28.03 -24.54 -12.79
CA GLU A 212 -28.88 -24.78 -13.95
C GLU A 212 -29.51 -23.48 -14.45
N THR A 213 -29.58 -23.31 -15.77
CA THR A 213 -30.05 -22.07 -16.42
C THR A 213 -31.44 -21.66 -15.96
N ALA A 214 -32.40 -22.60 -15.90
CA ALA A 214 -33.77 -22.33 -15.50
C ALA A 214 -33.88 -21.90 -14.02
N ALA A 215 -33.07 -22.52 -13.15
CA ALA A 215 -33.04 -22.21 -11.73
C ALA A 215 -32.47 -20.81 -11.46
N VAL A 216 -31.39 -20.43 -12.17
CA VAL A 216 -30.83 -19.07 -12.13
C VAL A 216 -31.85 -18.04 -12.62
N ALA A 217 -32.52 -18.30 -13.75
CA ALA A 217 -33.52 -17.39 -14.30
C ALA A 217 -34.69 -17.14 -13.32
N ALA A 218 -35.20 -18.19 -12.69
CA ALA A 218 -36.27 -18.08 -11.70
C ALA A 218 -35.84 -17.28 -10.46
N ALA A 219 -34.60 -17.47 -9.97
CA ALA A 219 -34.05 -16.70 -8.86
C ALA A 219 -33.88 -15.21 -9.19
N LEU A 220 -33.37 -14.89 -10.39
CA LEU A 220 -33.27 -13.51 -10.86
C LEU A 220 -34.65 -12.84 -10.93
N GLY A 221 -35.68 -13.56 -11.39
CA GLY A 221 -37.06 -13.08 -11.40
C GLY A 221 -37.61 -12.77 -10.00
N ARG A 222 -37.31 -13.61 -9.00
CA ARG A 222 -37.70 -13.35 -7.60
C ARG A 222 -37.00 -12.13 -7.02
N LEU A 223 -35.70 -11.96 -7.28
CA LEU A 223 -34.94 -10.79 -6.82
C LEU A 223 -35.42 -9.49 -7.48
N LEU A 224 -35.79 -9.53 -8.77
CA LEU A 224 -36.43 -8.41 -9.46
C LEU A 224 -37.77 -8.05 -8.81
N ALA A 225 -38.62 -9.04 -8.54
CA ALA A 225 -39.90 -8.83 -7.85
C ALA A 225 -39.70 -8.29 -6.42
N ALA A 226 -38.60 -8.66 -5.75
CA ALA A 226 -38.20 -8.10 -4.47
C ALA A 226 -37.64 -6.67 -4.57
N GLY A 227 -37.45 -6.14 -5.78
CA GLY A 227 -36.99 -4.77 -6.06
C GLY A 227 -35.47 -4.61 -6.05
N ALA A 228 -34.73 -5.61 -6.55
CA ALA A 228 -33.32 -5.47 -6.86
C ALA A 228 -33.08 -4.44 -7.97
N GLU A 229 -32.12 -3.55 -7.76
CA GLU A 229 -31.68 -2.52 -8.71
C GLU A 229 -30.35 -2.89 -9.38
N VAL A 230 -29.63 -3.87 -8.83
CA VAL A 230 -28.49 -4.56 -9.44
C VAL A 230 -28.60 -6.04 -9.12
N LEU A 231 -28.36 -6.90 -10.10
CA LEU A 231 -28.38 -8.36 -9.95
C LEU A 231 -26.98 -8.92 -10.13
N LEU A 232 -26.57 -9.79 -9.22
CA LEU A 232 -25.29 -10.49 -9.25
C LEU A 232 -25.54 -12.00 -9.31
N VAL A 233 -24.78 -12.70 -10.14
CA VAL A 233 -24.78 -14.16 -10.24
C VAL A 233 -23.37 -14.66 -9.93
N ALA A 234 -23.20 -15.33 -8.79
CA ALA A 234 -21.97 -16.01 -8.42
C ALA A 234 -22.06 -17.49 -8.80
N GLY A 235 -21.44 -17.82 -9.92
CA GLY A 235 -21.40 -19.18 -10.48
C GLY A 235 -20.61 -20.17 -9.61
N ALA A 236 -21.10 -21.41 -9.52
CA ALA A 236 -20.41 -22.56 -8.92
C ALA A 236 -19.12 -22.90 -9.68
N SER A 237 -19.12 -22.62 -10.98
CA SER A 237 -17.98 -22.68 -11.89
C SER A 237 -17.65 -21.29 -12.43
N ALA A 238 -16.40 -21.12 -12.88
CA ALA A 238 -16.00 -19.93 -13.63
C ALA A 238 -16.73 -19.86 -14.97
N VAL A 239 -17.18 -18.67 -15.34
CA VAL A 239 -17.87 -18.42 -16.61
C VAL A 239 -16.85 -18.45 -17.73
N VAL A 240 -17.06 -19.30 -18.74
CA VAL A 240 -16.13 -19.43 -19.87
C VAL A 240 -16.72 -19.02 -21.22
N ASP A 241 -18.05 -18.90 -21.34
CA ASP A 241 -18.74 -18.51 -22.58
C ASP A 241 -20.04 -17.74 -22.24
N ARG A 242 -20.54 -16.94 -23.19
CA ARG A 242 -21.82 -16.22 -23.08
C ARG A 242 -23.05 -17.15 -23.01
N ARG A 243 -22.88 -18.44 -23.30
CA ARG A 243 -23.92 -19.48 -23.22
C ARG A 243 -23.76 -20.39 -22.00
N ASP A 244 -22.81 -20.08 -21.12
CA ASP A 244 -22.66 -20.76 -19.83
C ASP A 244 -23.87 -20.47 -18.91
N VAL A 245 -24.02 -21.23 -17.83
CA VAL A 245 -25.23 -21.26 -16.97
C VAL A 245 -25.63 -19.88 -16.46
N GLY A 246 -24.68 -19.09 -15.95
CA GLY A 246 -24.96 -17.75 -15.42
C GLY A 246 -25.51 -16.79 -16.49
N PRO A 247 -24.76 -16.55 -17.59
CA PRO A 247 -25.23 -15.71 -18.69
C PRO A 247 -26.51 -16.22 -19.35
N ALA A 248 -26.63 -17.54 -19.57
CA ALA A 248 -27.84 -18.16 -20.11
C ALA A 248 -29.03 -17.94 -19.18
N GLY A 249 -28.82 -17.95 -17.85
CA GLY A 249 -29.85 -17.65 -16.86
C GLY A 249 -30.36 -16.21 -16.96
N ILE A 250 -29.47 -15.24 -17.20
CA ILE A 250 -29.85 -13.84 -17.48
C ILE A 250 -30.72 -13.76 -18.74
N VAL A 251 -30.32 -14.43 -19.82
CA VAL A 251 -31.10 -14.44 -21.09
C VAL A 251 -32.45 -15.13 -20.91
N ALA A 252 -32.49 -16.27 -20.21
CA ALA A 252 -33.72 -16.99 -19.92
C ALA A 252 -34.68 -16.22 -19.00
N ALA A 253 -34.16 -15.29 -18.18
CA ALA A 253 -34.97 -14.33 -17.41
C ALA A 253 -35.52 -13.16 -18.25
N GLY A 254 -35.37 -13.19 -19.58
CA GLY A 254 -35.79 -12.12 -20.49
C GLY A 254 -34.75 -11.00 -20.64
N GLY A 255 -33.51 -11.24 -20.20
CA GLY A 255 -32.41 -10.30 -20.31
C GLY A 255 -31.58 -10.43 -21.59
N ALA A 256 -30.52 -9.64 -21.66
CA ALA A 256 -29.53 -9.69 -22.73
C ALA A 256 -28.12 -9.50 -22.18
N ILE A 257 -27.14 -10.17 -22.81
CA ILE A 257 -25.72 -9.99 -22.51
C ILE A 257 -25.16 -8.86 -23.39
N GLU A 258 -24.62 -7.84 -22.75
CA GLU A 258 -24.05 -6.67 -23.42
C GLU A 258 -22.55 -6.83 -23.65
N HIS A 259 -21.84 -7.37 -22.66
CA HIS A 259 -20.39 -7.50 -22.69
C HIS A 259 -19.93 -8.77 -21.97
N PHE A 260 -18.83 -9.33 -22.44
CA PHE A 260 -18.21 -10.50 -21.83
C PHE A 260 -16.70 -10.33 -21.83
N GLY A 261 -16.12 -10.55 -20.67
CA GLY A 261 -14.71 -10.30 -20.39
C GLY A 261 -14.44 -8.90 -19.87
N MET A 262 -13.23 -8.67 -19.37
CA MET A 262 -12.68 -7.34 -19.14
C MET A 262 -11.14 -7.39 -19.16
N PRO A 263 -10.45 -6.29 -19.52
CA PRO A 263 -9.00 -6.23 -19.52
C PRO A 263 -8.43 -5.94 -18.12
N VAL A 264 -8.95 -6.62 -17.09
CA VAL A 264 -8.54 -6.46 -15.69
C VAL A 264 -8.29 -7.83 -15.06
N ASP A 265 -7.20 -7.99 -14.32
CA ASP A 265 -6.76 -9.25 -13.75
C ASP A 265 -6.32 -9.09 -12.28
N PRO A 266 -6.93 -9.80 -11.31
CA PRO A 266 -8.10 -10.67 -11.43
C PRO A 266 -9.40 -9.92 -11.75
N GLY A 267 -10.28 -10.57 -12.52
CA GLY A 267 -11.62 -10.06 -12.85
C GLY A 267 -12.04 -10.30 -14.30
N ASN A 268 -11.12 -10.73 -15.14
CA ASN A 268 -11.25 -10.87 -16.58
C ASN A 268 -12.44 -11.67 -17.12
N LEU A 269 -13.12 -12.49 -16.31
CA LEU A 269 -14.27 -13.32 -16.70
C LEU A 269 -15.62 -12.74 -16.26
N ILE A 270 -15.75 -11.41 -16.16
CA ILE A 270 -17.07 -10.81 -15.94
C ILE A 270 -18.00 -11.03 -17.14
N CYS A 271 -19.29 -11.18 -16.87
CA CYS A 271 -20.33 -11.05 -17.89
C CYS A 271 -21.28 -9.93 -17.48
N LEU A 272 -21.40 -8.90 -18.31
CA LEU A 272 -22.31 -7.79 -18.08
C LEU A 272 -23.52 -7.94 -19.00
N GLY A 273 -24.70 -7.92 -18.40
CA GLY A 273 -25.97 -7.91 -19.09
C GLY A 273 -26.99 -7.03 -18.38
N ARG A 274 -28.24 -7.14 -18.81
CA ARG A 274 -29.39 -6.45 -18.21
C ARG A 274 -30.63 -7.31 -18.28
N ILE A 275 -31.57 -7.09 -17.35
CA ILE A 275 -32.95 -7.55 -17.45
C ILE A 275 -33.84 -6.31 -17.38
N GLY A 276 -34.45 -5.95 -18.50
CA GLY A 276 -35.06 -4.62 -18.65
C GLY A 276 -34.02 -3.51 -18.46
N ALA A 277 -34.24 -2.64 -17.48
CA ALA A 277 -33.32 -1.56 -17.10
C ALA A 277 -32.34 -1.94 -15.97
N VAL A 278 -32.50 -3.12 -15.36
CA VAL A 278 -31.70 -3.55 -14.20
C VAL A 278 -30.40 -4.23 -14.68
N PRO A 279 -29.21 -3.71 -14.32
CA PRO A 279 -27.94 -4.36 -14.61
C PRO A 279 -27.86 -5.75 -13.97
N ALA A 280 -27.40 -6.73 -14.73
CA ALA A 280 -27.20 -8.10 -14.29
C ALA A 280 -25.79 -8.56 -14.61
N LEU A 281 -25.02 -8.95 -13.58
CA LEU A 281 -23.62 -9.31 -13.70
C LEU A 281 -23.40 -10.75 -13.30
N VAL A 282 -22.68 -11.50 -14.13
CA VAL A 282 -22.11 -12.78 -13.71
C VAL A 282 -20.68 -12.52 -13.24
N LEU A 283 -20.44 -12.89 -11.99
CA LEU A 283 -19.21 -12.64 -11.29
C LEU A 283 -18.14 -13.66 -11.69
N PRO A 284 -16.87 -13.23 -11.82
CA PRO A 284 -15.76 -14.16 -11.99
C PRO A 284 -15.54 -14.95 -10.69
N GLY A 285 -15.01 -16.17 -10.77
CA GLY A 285 -14.85 -17.01 -9.57
C GLY A 285 -14.03 -16.36 -8.45
N CYS A 286 -13.07 -15.50 -8.81
CA CYS A 286 -12.25 -14.73 -7.88
C CYS A 286 -13.01 -13.64 -7.11
N ALA A 287 -14.26 -13.32 -7.49
CA ALA A 287 -15.12 -12.38 -6.77
C ALA A 287 -15.55 -12.88 -5.37
N ARG A 288 -15.41 -14.18 -5.10
CA ARG A 288 -15.71 -14.78 -3.79
C ARG A 288 -14.71 -14.36 -2.69
N SER A 289 -13.57 -13.80 -3.08
CA SER A 289 -12.58 -13.25 -2.14
C SER A 289 -12.92 -11.80 -1.79
N PRO A 290 -12.64 -11.30 -0.57
CA PRO A 290 -12.79 -9.88 -0.23
C PRO A 290 -11.75 -8.99 -0.91
N LYS A 291 -10.73 -9.56 -1.57
CA LYS A 291 -9.70 -8.80 -2.30
C LYS A 291 -10.31 -8.05 -3.48
N LEU A 292 -9.70 -6.90 -3.81
CA LEU A 292 -10.05 -6.11 -4.99
C LEU A 292 -10.03 -6.98 -6.26
N ASN A 293 -11.05 -6.80 -7.07
CA ASN A 293 -11.33 -7.50 -8.31
C ASN A 293 -11.81 -6.50 -9.36
N GLY A 294 -11.57 -6.77 -10.64
CA GLY A 294 -12.05 -5.89 -11.71
C GLY A 294 -13.56 -5.65 -11.69
N PHE A 295 -14.38 -6.59 -11.19
CA PHE A 295 -15.82 -6.36 -11.08
C PHE A 295 -16.17 -5.25 -10.07
N ASP A 296 -15.32 -4.98 -9.07
CA ASP A 296 -15.53 -3.90 -8.10
C ASP A 296 -15.59 -2.54 -8.81
N TRP A 297 -14.78 -2.33 -9.85
CA TRP A 297 -14.80 -1.10 -10.65
C TRP A 297 -16.11 -0.92 -11.40
N VAL A 298 -16.69 -2.03 -11.88
CA VAL A 298 -18.01 -2.01 -12.50
C VAL A 298 -19.08 -1.68 -11.46
N LEU A 299 -19.04 -2.36 -10.31
CA LEU A 299 -20.00 -2.14 -9.23
C LEU A 299 -19.98 -0.69 -8.73
N GLN A 300 -18.79 -0.13 -8.49
CA GLN A 300 -18.61 1.28 -8.08
C GLN A 300 -19.24 2.24 -9.08
N ARG A 301 -19.09 2.02 -10.39
CA ARG A 301 -19.70 2.86 -11.42
C ARG A 301 -21.23 2.77 -11.42
N LEU A 302 -21.79 1.57 -11.26
CA LEU A 302 -23.25 1.39 -11.16
C LEU A 302 -23.82 2.13 -9.95
N PHE A 303 -23.16 2.02 -8.80
CA PHE A 303 -23.52 2.75 -7.58
C PHE A 303 -23.43 4.27 -7.75
N ALA A 304 -22.41 4.75 -8.47
CA ALA A 304 -22.23 6.16 -8.81
C ALA A 304 -23.16 6.67 -9.94
N GLY A 305 -23.99 5.79 -10.54
CA GLY A 305 -24.86 6.16 -11.66
C GLY A 305 -24.13 6.49 -12.95
N LEU A 306 -22.89 5.99 -13.10
CA LEU A 306 -22.09 6.15 -14.30
C LEU A 306 -22.38 5.03 -15.30
N ALA A 307 -22.20 5.34 -16.58
CA ALA A 307 -22.34 4.36 -17.64
C ALA A 307 -21.34 3.21 -17.47
N VAL A 308 -21.82 1.99 -17.72
CA VAL A 308 -21.01 0.79 -17.82
C VAL A 308 -21.43 0.08 -19.10
N GLY A 309 -20.73 0.33 -20.19
CA GLY A 309 -20.90 -0.39 -21.45
C GLY A 309 -19.61 -1.06 -21.90
N PRO A 310 -19.60 -1.68 -23.10
CA PRO A 310 -18.41 -2.31 -23.66
C PRO A 310 -17.20 -1.37 -23.73
N ARG A 311 -17.40 -0.10 -24.08
CA ARG A 311 -16.33 0.90 -24.15
C ARG A 311 -15.72 1.16 -22.76
N GLU A 312 -16.57 1.35 -21.76
CA GLU A 312 -16.16 1.66 -20.40
C GLU A 312 -15.41 0.48 -19.76
N VAL A 313 -15.89 -0.74 -19.97
CA VAL A 313 -15.23 -1.97 -19.47
C VAL A 313 -13.89 -2.16 -20.17
N MET A 314 -13.84 -2.07 -21.50
CA MET A 314 -12.58 -2.24 -22.25
C MET A 314 -11.58 -1.12 -22.00
N GLY A 315 -12.04 0.06 -21.58
CA GLY A 315 -11.18 1.18 -21.17
C GLY A 315 -10.44 0.94 -19.84
N MET A 316 -10.79 -0.10 -19.09
CA MET A 316 -10.17 -0.42 -17.79
C MET A 316 -8.80 -1.10 -17.89
N GLY A 317 -8.23 -1.24 -19.09
CA GLY A 317 -6.95 -1.92 -19.29
C GLY A 317 -5.75 -1.20 -18.67
N VAL A 318 -5.74 0.13 -18.70
CA VAL A 318 -4.67 0.93 -18.06
C VAL A 318 -4.85 0.88 -16.55
N GLY A 319 -3.87 0.30 -15.84
CA GLY A 319 -4.00 0.01 -14.41
C GLY A 319 -4.81 -1.26 -14.11
N GLY A 320 -5.29 -1.99 -15.12
CA GLY A 320 -6.11 -3.20 -14.98
C GLY A 320 -5.34 -4.43 -14.46
N LEU A 321 -4.02 -4.35 -14.32
CA LEU A 321 -3.24 -5.40 -13.66
C LEU A 321 -3.27 -5.17 -12.14
N LEU A 322 -4.30 -5.69 -11.47
CA LEU A 322 -4.50 -5.52 -10.03
C LEU A 322 -3.58 -6.43 -9.21
N LYS A 323 -3.13 -7.54 -9.81
CA LYS A 323 -2.16 -8.47 -9.24
C LYS A 323 -1.19 -8.93 -10.33
N GLU A 324 0.05 -9.25 -9.96
CA GLU A 324 0.95 -9.93 -10.89
C GLU A 324 0.36 -11.28 -11.33
N ILE A 325 0.56 -11.61 -12.61
CA ILE A 325 0.17 -12.89 -13.21
C ILE A 325 1.00 -13.98 -12.53
N GLU A 326 0.36 -14.88 -11.77
CA GLU A 326 0.92 -16.22 -11.55
C GLU A 326 1.18 -16.81 -12.95
N LEU A 327 2.45 -17.01 -13.31
CA LEU A 327 2.86 -17.63 -14.58
C LEU A 327 1.91 -18.77 -14.89
N ARG A 328 1.09 -18.61 -15.94
CA ARG A 328 0.07 -19.60 -16.30
C ARG A 328 0.78 -20.96 -16.42
N PRO A 329 0.28 -22.02 -15.78
CA PRO A 329 0.73 -23.36 -16.12
C PRO A 329 0.51 -23.57 -17.62
N LEU A 330 1.48 -24.22 -18.26
CA LEU A 330 1.43 -24.67 -19.65
C LEU A 330 0.07 -25.34 -19.98
N PRO A 331 -0.34 -25.40 -21.26
CA PRO A 331 -1.62 -25.95 -21.69
C PRO A 331 -1.96 -27.29 -20.99
N ARG A 332 -3.26 -27.52 -20.71
CA ARG A 332 -3.83 -28.63 -19.90
C ARG A 332 -3.38 -30.05 -20.29
N ALA A 333 -2.66 -30.23 -21.39
CA ALA A 333 -2.08 -31.51 -21.81
C ALA A 333 -0.74 -31.84 -21.11
N ASP A 334 0.02 -30.85 -20.63
CA ASP A 334 1.42 -31.03 -20.22
C ASP A 334 1.73 -30.71 -18.75
N ALA A 335 0.71 -30.48 -17.90
CA ALA A 335 0.93 -30.17 -16.48
C ALA A 335 1.22 -31.44 -15.65
N PRO A 336 2.33 -31.51 -14.86
CA PRO A 336 2.57 -32.63 -13.95
C PRO A 336 1.46 -32.74 -12.90
N ARG A 337 0.99 -33.97 -12.66
CA ARG A 337 -0.03 -34.26 -11.64
C ARG A 337 0.60 -34.17 -10.25
N GLY A 338 0.22 -33.14 -9.50
CA GLY A 338 0.41 -33.06 -8.06
C GLY A 338 1.29 -31.90 -7.63
N GLY A 339 0.70 -30.94 -6.91
CA GLY A 339 1.40 -29.84 -6.27
C GLY A 339 0.56 -28.56 -6.29
N LYS A 340 -0.13 -28.25 -5.19
CA LYS A 340 -0.82 -26.96 -5.02
C LYS A 340 0.24 -25.87 -4.90
N ALA A 341 0.30 -24.97 -5.88
CA ALA A 341 1.20 -23.83 -5.86
C ALA A 341 0.74 -22.81 -4.81
N VAL A 342 1.74 -22.28 -4.12
CA VAL A 342 1.71 -21.54 -2.88
C VAL A 342 1.68 -20.04 -3.21
N GLY A 343 0.84 -19.30 -2.50
CA GLY A 343 0.60 -17.88 -2.77
C GLY A 343 1.77 -16.95 -2.48
N ALA A 344 1.84 -15.84 -3.22
CA ALA A 344 2.67 -14.71 -2.86
C ALA A 344 2.16 -13.37 -3.46
N VAL A 345 2.07 -12.38 -2.56
CA VAL A 345 2.21 -10.91 -2.68
C VAL A 345 1.17 -10.06 -3.44
N SER A 346 0.58 -9.12 -2.68
CA SER A 346 -0.35 -8.04 -3.06
C SER A 346 0.38 -6.85 -3.71
N ALA A 347 -0.17 -6.26 -4.79
CA ALA A 347 0.32 -5.03 -5.39
C ALA A 347 -0.53 -3.82 -4.95
N ALA A 348 0.01 -3.07 -3.98
CA ALA A 348 -0.41 -1.73 -3.63
C ALA A 348 0.20 -0.70 -4.61
N ARG A 349 -0.23 0.59 -4.48
CA ARG A 349 0.44 1.82 -4.95
C ARG A 349 1.97 1.68 -5.06
N PRO A 350 2.70 2.51 -5.85
CA PRO A 350 4.16 2.53 -5.79
C PRO A 350 4.61 2.62 -4.32
N ARG A 351 5.08 1.49 -3.79
CA ARG A 351 5.28 1.33 -2.35
C ARG A 351 6.43 2.26 -2.00
N ARG A 352 6.18 3.23 -1.12
CA ARG A 352 7.26 3.98 -0.46
C ARG A 352 8.23 2.93 0.10
N VAL A 353 9.51 3.02 -0.23
CA VAL A 353 10.54 2.13 0.32
C VAL A 353 10.46 2.26 1.85
N ARG A 354 9.98 1.20 2.51
CA ARG A 354 9.79 1.18 3.96
C ARG A 354 11.16 1.00 4.61
N GLN A 355 11.44 1.77 5.67
CA GLN A 355 12.71 1.65 6.39
C GLN A 355 12.61 0.52 7.41
N VAL A 356 13.09 -0.68 7.05
CA VAL A 356 13.14 -1.85 7.94
C VAL A 356 14.59 -2.15 8.29
N ALA A 357 14.91 -2.15 9.58
CA ALA A 357 16.25 -2.51 10.06
C ALA A 357 16.41 -4.04 10.13
N ALA A 358 17.62 -4.55 9.85
CA ALA A 358 17.97 -5.93 10.17
C ALA A 358 18.65 -5.96 11.55
N LEU A 359 18.15 -6.80 12.45
CA LEU A 359 18.71 -7.00 13.78
C LEU A 359 19.24 -8.43 13.91
N VAL A 360 20.55 -8.60 13.85
CA VAL A 360 21.21 -9.91 14.00
C VAL A 360 21.55 -10.14 15.47
N LEU A 361 20.94 -11.16 16.08
CA LEU A 361 21.17 -11.56 17.46
C LEU A 361 22.36 -12.54 17.53
N ALA A 362 23.53 -12.03 17.91
CA ALA A 362 24.81 -12.74 17.95
C ALA A 362 25.45 -12.72 19.35
N ALA A 363 24.63 -12.66 20.40
CA ALA A 363 25.07 -12.50 21.79
C ALA A 363 25.07 -13.81 22.62
N GLY A 364 24.57 -14.91 22.03
CA GLY A 364 24.41 -16.19 22.71
C GLY A 364 25.72 -16.82 23.17
N ARG A 365 25.66 -17.57 24.28
CA ARG A 365 26.80 -18.23 24.94
C ARG A 365 27.28 -19.52 24.26
N SER A 366 26.57 -20.00 23.25
CA SER A 366 26.86 -21.28 22.57
C SER A 366 27.00 -22.47 23.54
N SER A 367 26.28 -22.47 24.67
CA SER A 367 26.47 -23.43 25.76
C SER A 367 26.28 -24.90 25.36
N ARG A 368 25.46 -25.16 24.33
CA ARG A 368 25.22 -26.50 23.74
C ARG A 368 26.34 -26.97 22.80
N MET A 369 27.27 -26.09 22.45
CA MET A 369 28.43 -26.37 21.57
C MET A 369 29.76 -26.09 22.27
N ALA A 370 29.74 -25.89 23.59
CA ALA A 370 30.94 -25.66 24.38
C ALA A 370 31.97 -26.80 24.17
N PRO A 371 33.27 -26.51 24.04
CA PRO A 371 33.91 -25.19 24.22
C PRO A 371 33.88 -24.27 22.98
N LEU A 372 33.27 -24.69 21.86
CA LEU A 372 33.24 -23.90 20.62
C LEU A 372 32.15 -22.81 20.66
N ASN A 373 32.47 -21.64 20.11
CA ASN A 373 31.44 -20.66 19.78
C ASN A 373 30.93 -20.91 18.36
N LYS A 374 29.68 -21.39 18.24
CA LYS A 374 29.06 -21.75 16.95
C LYS A 374 29.11 -20.64 15.90
N LEU A 375 29.02 -19.39 16.35
CA LEU A 375 29.05 -18.20 15.51
C LEU A 375 30.39 -18.00 14.80
N LEU A 376 31.46 -18.56 15.35
CA LEU A 376 32.84 -18.44 14.84
C LEU A 376 33.29 -19.67 14.04
N VAL A 377 32.45 -20.72 13.95
CA VAL A 377 32.74 -21.86 13.09
C VAL A 377 32.70 -21.41 11.63
N THR A 378 33.72 -21.79 10.87
CA THR A 378 33.88 -21.40 9.47
C THR A 378 33.22 -22.38 8.52
N ASP A 379 32.72 -21.88 7.39
CA ASP A 379 32.37 -22.71 6.25
C ASP A 379 33.63 -23.23 5.53
N ARG A 380 33.42 -24.07 4.50
CA ARG A 380 34.50 -24.60 3.65
C ARG A 380 35.30 -23.52 2.91
N ALA A 381 34.77 -22.30 2.80
CA ALA A 381 35.45 -21.15 2.23
C ALA A 381 36.18 -20.31 3.31
N GLY A 382 36.18 -20.75 4.57
CA GLY A 382 36.84 -20.07 5.68
C GLY A 382 36.02 -18.91 6.28
N VAL A 383 34.75 -18.75 5.91
CA VAL A 383 33.91 -17.64 6.38
C VAL A 383 33.19 -18.02 7.68
N PRO A 384 33.35 -17.27 8.78
CA PRO A 384 32.62 -17.52 10.03
C PRO A 384 31.10 -17.46 9.85
N MET A 385 30.36 -18.30 10.58
CA MET A 385 28.90 -18.39 10.52
C MET A 385 28.21 -17.04 10.70
N VAL A 386 28.62 -16.26 11.70
CA VAL A 386 28.06 -14.92 11.94
C VAL A 386 28.34 -13.96 10.79
N ALA A 387 29.51 -14.09 10.15
CA ALA A 387 29.87 -13.29 8.99
C ALA A 387 28.99 -13.64 7.79
N ARG A 388 28.69 -14.93 7.58
CA ARG A 388 27.75 -15.38 6.54
C ARG A 388 26.33 -14.85 6.76
N VAL A 389 25.83 -14.89 8.00
CA VAL A 389 24.51 -14.33 8.34
C VAL A 389 24.46 -12.83 8.08
N VAL A 390 25.50 -12.10 8.48
CA VAL A 390 25.60 -10.66 8.24
C VAL A 390 25.71 -10.34 6.74
N ASP A 391 26.48 -11.11 5.98
CA ASP A 391 26.58 -10.96 4.53
C ASP A 391 25.23 -11.17 3.85
N ASN A 392 24.45 -12.16 4.29
CA ASN A 392 23.09 -12.37 3.79
C ASN A 392 22.15 -11.22 4.16
N ALA A 393 22.27 -10.65 5.37
CA ALA A 393 21.52 -9.46 5.77
C ALA A 393 21.89 -8.23 4.94
N LEU A 394 23.18 -8.02 4.67
CA LEU A 394 23.68 -6.93 3.82
C LEU A 394 23.29 -7.11 2.35
N ALA A 395 23.12 -8.35 1.88
CA ALA A 395 22.61 -8.65 0.54
C ALA A 395 21.10 -8.38 0.37
N SER A 396 20.37 -8.14 1.46
CA SER A 396 18.94 -7.76 1.43
C SER A 396 18.74 -6.24 1.39
N GLN A 397 17.49 -5.80 1.24
CA GLN A 397 17.09 -4.40 1.29
C GLN A 397 16.97 -3.82 2.72
N ALA A 398 17.07 -4.65 3.77
CA ALA A 398 16.93 -4.18 5.15
C ALA A 398 18.12 -3.29 5.57
N ARG A 399 17.82 -2.07 6.03
CA ARG A 399 18.81 -1.08 6.49
C ARG A 399 18.28 -0.27 7.70
N PRO A 400 19.15 0.07 8.67
CA PRO A 400 20.53 -0.38 8.83
C PRO A 400 20.63 -1.85 9.27
N VAL A 401 21.82 -2.45 9.15
CA VAL A 401 22.12 -3.76 9.75
C VAL A 401 22.79 -3.56 11.10
N VAL A 402 22.11 -3.98 12.16
CA VAL A 402 22.57 -3.89 13.55
C VAL A 402 22.86 -5.30 14.06
N VAL A 403 24.04 -5.51 14.64
CA VAL A 403 24.46 -6.80 15.19
C VAL A 403 24.63 -6.66 16.69
N VAL A 404 23.87 -7.45 17.45
CA VAL A 404 23.93 -7.48 18.91
C VAL A 404 24.93 -8.55 19.34
N THR A 405 25.99 -8.11 20.00
CA THR A 405 27.08 -8.94 20.52
C THR A 405 26.98 -9.10 22.03
N GLY A 406 27.48 -10.21 22.55
CA GLY A 406 27.45 -10.56 23.97
C GLY A 406 28.68 -11.36 24.33
N HIS A 407 28.53 -12.68 24.47
CA HIS A 407 29.66 -13.58 24.69
C HIS A 407 30.66 -13.55 23.51
N ALA A 408 31.97 -13.58 23.81
CA ALA A 408 33.06 -13.50 22.83
C ALA A 408 32.96 -12.30 21.88
N ARG A 409 32.54 -11.14 22.40
CA ARG A 409 32.33 -9.89 21.65
C ARG A 409 33.49 -9.54 20.74
N GLU A 410 34.72 -9.57 21.24
CA GLU A 410 35.92 -9.16 20.51
C GLU A 410 36.14 -10.04 19.28
N ALA A 411 35.98 -11.36 19.43
CA ALA A 411 36.13 -12.31 18.34
C ALA A 411 35.00 -12.16 17.30
N VAL A 412 33.75 -11.94 17.73
CA VAL A 412 32.63 -11.66 16.82
C VAL A 412 32.83 -10.34 16.08
N ALA A 413 33.27 -9.28 16.77
CA ALA A 413 33.58 -8.00 16.15
C ALA A 413 34.70 -8.12 15.11
N GLN A 414 35.75 -8.90 15.43
CA GLN A 414 36.84 -9.18 14.49
C GLN A 414 36.35 -9.96 13.26
N ALA A 415 35.50 -10.97 13.44
CA ALA A 415 34.91 -11.73 12.33
C ALA A 415 34.05 -10.86 11.39
N LEU A 416 33.51 -9.75 11.90
CA LEU A 416 32.68 -8.81 11.16
C LEU A 416 33.45 -7.58 10.66
N ALA A 417 34.77 -7.52 10.86
CA ALA A 417 35.59 -6.40 10.40
C ALA A 417 35.43 -6.18 8.88
N GLY A 418 35.31 -4.91 8.48
CA GLY A 418 35.13 -4.50 7.09
C GLY A 418 33.69 -4.55 6.56
N ARG A 419 32.71 -5.00 7.36
CA ARG A 419 31.29 -5.00 6.99
C ARG A 419 30.60 -3.73 7.48
N GLU A 420 29.67 -3.21 6.68
CA GLU A 420 28.87 -2.02 6.99
C GLU A 420 27.77 -2.35 8.01
N VAL A 421 28.16 -2.59 9.26
CA VAL A 421 27.24 -2.94 10.35
C VAL A 421 27.45 -2.08 11.58
N ARG A 422 26.36 -1.88 12.35
CA ARG A 422 26.43 -1.27 13.67
C ARG A 422 26.51 -2.35 14.74
N LEU A 423 27.60 -2.38 15.48
CA LEU A 423 27.77 -3.30 16.62
C LEU A 423 27.15 -2.70 17.89
N VAL A 424 26.31 -3.48 18.56
CA VAL A 424 25.70 -3.16 19.85
C VAL A 424 26.09 -4.23 20.85
N HIS A 425 26.41 -3.86 22.09
CA HIS A 425 26.74 -4.81 23.13
C HIS A 425 25.59 -4.97 24.12
N ALA A 426 25.11 -6.20 24.30
CA ALA A 426 24.12 -6.53 25.32
C ALA A 426 24.85 -6.94 26.60
N ALA A 427 25.00 -6.03 27.57
CA ALA A 427 25.69 -6.31 28.83
C ALA A 427 25.03 -7.46 29.63
N GLY A 428 23.69 -7.55 29.58
CA GLY A 428 22.89 -8.60 30.23
C GLY A 428 22.70 -9.86 29.39
N TYR A 429 23.57 -10.17 28.43
CA TYR A 429 23.39 -11.34 27.52
C TYR A 429 23.23 -12.69 28.26
N ALA A 430 23.70 -12.78 29.51
CA ALA A 430 23.53 -13.97 30.34
C ALA A 430 22.09 -14.23 30.79
N GLU A 431 21.21 -13.22 30.71
CA GLU A 431 19.79 -13.28 31.12
C GLU A 431 18.87 -13.88 30.03
N GLY A 432 19.43 -14.23 28.86
CA GLY A 432 18.72 -14.88 27.76
C GLY A 432 18.45 -13.96 26.57
N LEU A 433 17.71 -14.49 25.58
CA LEU A 433 17.44 -13.82 24.30
C LEU A 433 16.80 -12.43 24.47
N SER A 434 15.94 -12.24 25.49
CA SER A 434 15.24 -10.97 25.73
C SER A 434 16.19 -9.79 25.99
N ALA A 435 17.31 -9.98 26.70
CA ALA A 435 18.28 -8.92 26.97
C ALA A 435 18.96 -8.42 25.68
N SER A 436 19.22 -9.34 24.75
CA SER A 436 19.85 -9.03 23.46
C SER A 436 18.88 -8.35 22.51
N LEU A 437 17.63 -8.81 22.48
CA LEU A 437 16.56 -8.16 21.73
C LEU A 437 16.34 -6.72 22.20
N LYS A 438 16.26 -6.48 23.51
CA LYS A 438 16.08 -5.13 24.09
C LYS A 438 17.20 -4.19 23.73
N ALA A 439 18.45 -4.61 23.91
CA ALA A 439 19.62 -3.81 23.55
C ALA A 439 19.62 -3.48 22.05
N GLY A 440 19.24 -4.45 21.21
CA GLY A 440 19.10 -4.27 19.78
C GLY A 440 18.04 -3.26 19.39
N LEU A 441 16.80 -3.41 19.89
CA LEU A 441 15.69 -2.50 19.60
C LEU A 441 15.98 -1.06 20.05
N ALA A 442 16.59 -0.89 21.22
CA ALA A 442 16.97 0.43 21.74
C ALA A 442 18.02 1.15 20.86
N ALA A 443 18.78 0.41 20.05
CA ALA A 443 19.78 0.97 19.15
C ALA A 443 19.23 1.29 17.75
N LEU A 444 17.99 0.90 17.42
CA LEU A 444 17.42 1.15 16.10
C LEU A 444 17.06 2.64 15.90
N PRO A 445 17.14 3.16 14.65
CA PRO A 445 16.78 4.55 14.36
C PRO A 445 15.32 4.88 14.68
N ALA A 446 15.05 6.14 14.98
CA ALA A 446 13.70 6.61 15.30
C ALA A 446 12.75 6.57 14.09
N GLU A 447 13.28 6.51 12.88
CA GLU A 447 12.59 6.47 11.60
C GLU A 447 12.30 5.04 11.11
N ALA A 448 12.86 4.01 11.76
CA ALA A 448 12.61 2.62 11.38
C ALA A 448 11.14 2.24 11.65
N GLU A 449 10.48 1.74 10.61
CA GLU A 449 9.08 1.34 10.57
C GLU A 449 8.89 -0.14 10.99
N GLY A 450 9.95 -0.94 10.90
CA GLY A 450 9.97 -2.34 11.34
C GLY A 450 11.38 -2.87 11.60
N VAL A 451 11.45 -4.08 12.14
CA VAL A 451 12.68 -4.81 12.43
C VAL A 451 12.58 -6.25 11.95
N LEU A 452 13.57 -6.69 11.18
CA LEU A 452 13.77 -8.09 10.79
C LEU A 452 14.75 -8.73 11.78
N ILE A 453 14.25 -9.61 12.64
CA ILE A 453 15.03 -10.23 13.71
C ILE A 453 15.66 -11.52 13.17
N CYS A 454 16.97 -11.48 12.96
CA CYS A 454 17.79 -12.58 12.49
C CYS A 454 18.54 -13.26 13.63
N LEU A 455 18.60 -14.59 13.61
CA LEU A 455 19.44 -15.35 14.53
C LEU A 455 20.84 -15.51 13.92
N GLY A 456 21.88 -15.30 14.73
CA GLY A 456 23.28 -15.30 14.27
C GLY A 456 23.79 -16.65 13.77
N ASP A 457 23.03 -17.72 13.96
CA ASP A 457 23.39 -19.11 13.70
C ASP A 457 22.57 -19.76 12.58
N MET A 458 21.93 -18.94 11.73
CA MET A 458 21.15 -19.40 10.58
C MET A 458 21.78 -18.94 9.25
N PRO A 459 23.00 -19.43 8.91
CA PRO A 459 23.77 -18.96 7.74
C PRO A 459 23.15 -19.36 6.39
N LEU A 460 22.19 -20.29 6.38
CA LEU A 460 21.50 -20.74 5.17
C LEU A 460 20.38 -19.78 4.74
N VAL A 461 19.94 -18.88 5.62
CA VAL A 461 18.92 -17.87 5.27
C VAL A 461 19.57 -16.81 4.39
N THR A 462 19.20 -16.78 3.11
CA THR A 462 19.79 -15.90 2.10
C THR A 462 19.14 -14.52 2.06
N GLY A 463 19.84 -13.52 1.49
CA GLY A 463 19.29 -12.18 1.28
C GLY A 463 17.97 -12.19 0.49
N ALA A 464 17.82 -13.08 -0.49
CA ALA A 464 16.58 -13.24 -1.25
C ALA A 464 15.40 -13.71 -0.38
N MET A 465 15.65 -14.58 0.61
CA MET A 465 14.62 -14.98 1.58
C MET A 465 14.21 -13.81 2.49
N LEU A 466 15.18 -12.98 2.91
CA LEU A 466 14.92 -11.76 3.68
C LEU A 466 14.09 -10.76 2.88
N ASP A 467 14.44 -10.53 1.61
CA ASP A 467 13.69 -9.67 0.70
C ASP A 467 12.26 -10.15 0.47
N ARG A 468 12.04 -11.48 0.45
CA ARG A 468 10.69 -12.05 0.38
C ARG A 468 9.85 -11.73 1.62
N LEU A 469 10.45 -11.71 2.81
CA LEU A 469 9.79 -11.28 4.04
C LEU A 469 9.50 -9.78 4.03
N LEU A 470 10.47 -8.97 3.58
CA LEU A 470 10.31 -7.52 3.42
C LEU A 470 9.17 -7.18 2.45
N ALA A 471 9.06 -7.91 1.33
CA ALA A 471 8.01 -7.70 0.34
C ALA A 471 6.59 -8.02 0.85
N ALA A 472 6.47 -8.90 1.85
CA ALA A 472 5.21 -9.25 2.49
C ALA A 472 4.81 -8.28 3.61
N PHE A 473 5.74 -7.46 4.11
CA PHE A 473 5.52 -6.55 5.23
C PHE A 473 4.72 -5.31 4.84
N ASP A 474 3.57 -5.12 5.51
CA ASP A 474 2.70 -3.98 5.28
C ASP A 474 1.76 -3.76 6.49
N PRO A 475 2.22 -3.04 7.54
CA PRO A 475 1.44 -2.82 8.75
C PRO A 475 0.11 -2.11 8.50
N GLU A 476 0.04 -1.23 7.49
CA GLU A 476 -1.17 -0.49 7.12
C GLU A 476 -2.25 -1.42 6.54
N GLU A 477 -1.85 -2.51 5.86
CA GLU A 477 -2.75 -3.58 5.38
C GLU A 477 -2.89 -4.73 6.40
N GLY A 478 -2.52 -4.51 7.66
CA GLY A 478 -2.60 -5.51 8.73
C GLY A 478 -1.47 -6.56 8.72
N ARG A 479 -0.55 -6.55 7.74
CA ARG A 479 0.60 -7.47 7.69
C ARG A 479 1.77 -6.93 8.50
N ALA A 480 1.58 -6.88 9.81
CA ALA A 480 2.49 -6.21 10.73
C ALA A 480 3.49 -7.18 11.41
N ILE A 481 3.23 -8.49 11.33
CA ILE A 481 4.14 -9.56 11.76
C ILE A 481 4.31 -10.51 10.55
N VAL A 482 5.53 -10.66 10.04
CA VAL A 482 5.82 -11.57 8.92
C VAL A 482 6.73 -12.68 9.41
N LEU A 483 6.35 -13.92 9.18
CA LEU A 483 7.17 -15.09 9.53
C LEU A 483 7.30 -16.07 8.37
N PRO A 484 8.48 -16.66 8.17
CA PRO A 484 8.68 -17.68 7.16
C PRO A 484 8.08 -19.00 7.61
N VAL A 485 7.50 -19.75 6.68
CA VAL A 485 7.05 -21.13 6.91
C VAL A 485 7.69 -22.06 5.88
N PHE A 486 7.96 -23.30 6.25
CA PHE A 486 8.33 -24.35 5.31
C PHE A 486 7.62 -25.64 5.67
N GLY A 487 6.82 -26.18 4.75
CA GLY A 487 6.02 -27.37 5.00
C GLY A 487 5.05 -27.20 6.19
N GLY A 488 4.49 -26.00 6.35
CA GLY A 488 3.58 -25.65 7.45
C GLY A 488 4.25 -25.46 8.82
N ARG A 489 5.59 -25.46 8.89
CA ARG A 489 6.33 -25.21 10.13
C ARG A 489 6.84 -23.76 10.15
N PRO A 490 6.59 -22.98 11.22
CA PRO A 490 7.10 -21.62 11.34
C PRO A 490 8.61 -21.60 11.64
N GLY A 491 9.31 -20.71 10.95
CA GLY A 491 10.76 -20.55 11.00
C GLY A 491 11.24 -19.21 11.55
N ASN A 492 12.47 -18.85 11.18
CA ASN A 492 13.12 -17.56 11.40
C ASN A 492 13.84 -17.16 10.10
N PRO A 493 14.11 -15.86 9.84
CA PRO A 493 13.90 -14.70 10.71
C PRO A 493 12.48 -14.16 10.68
N MET A 494 12.08 -13.46 11.74
CA MET A 494 10.75 -12.84 11.84
C MET A 494 10.83 -11.33 11.71
N LEU A 495 9.90 -10.74 10.95
CA LEU A 495 9.80 -9.31 10.75
C LEU A 495 8.63 -8.74 11.56
N TRP A 496 8.88 -7.67 12.29
CA TRP A 496 7.90 -7.04 13.17
C TRP A 496 7.80 -5.53 12.94
N ALA A 497 6.57 -5.03 12.92
CA ALA A 497 6.30 -3.59 12.92
C ALA A 497 6.76 -2.91 14.21
N ARG A 498 7.09 -1.62 14.10
CA ARG A 498 7.49 -0.77 15.23
C ARG A 498 6.49 -0.79 16.40
N GLU A 499 5.20 -0.92 16.10
CA GLU A 499 4.14 -0.95 17.12
C GLU A 499 4.31 -2.07 18.15
N PHE A 500 5.01 -3.16 17.81
CA PHE A 500 5.25 -4.29 18.73
C PHE A 500 6.52 -4.13 19.56
N TRP A 501 7.36 -3.13 19.30
CA TRP A 501 8.62 -2.95 20.03
C TRP A 501 8.42 -2.71 21.54
N PRO A 502 7.41 -1.93 22.00
CA PRO A 502 7.12 -1.81 23.43
C PRO A 502 6.77 -3.15 24.09
N ALA A 503 5.97 -3.99 23.41
CA ALA A 503 5.64 -5.33 23.91
C ALA A 503 6.89 -6.23 23.98
N MET A 504 7.75 -6.18 22.96
CA MET A 504 9.03 -6.90 22.96
C MET A 504 10.01 -6.40 24.04
N ALA A 505 9.98 -5.11 24.37
CA ALA A 505 10.79 -4.54 25.44
C ALA A 505 10.36 -5.05 26.84
N GLY A 506 9.11 -5.51 26.97
CA GLY A 506 8.56 -6.10 28.20
C GLY A 506 8.95 -7.56 28.43
N LEU A 507 9.53 -8.26 27.45
CA LEU A 507 9.83 -9.69 27.55
C LEU A 507 10.93 -10.00 28.57
N THR A 508 10.87 -11.16 29.21
CA THR A 508 11.85 -11.59 30.21
C THR A 508 12.33 -13.02 29.94
N GLY A 509 13.59 -13.30 30.29
CA GLY A 509 14.20 -14.62 30.13
C GLY A 509 14.52 -14.98 28.68
N ASP A 510 14.51 -16.27 28.38
CA ASP A 510 14.87 -16.81 27.05
C ASP A 510 13.66 -16.97 26.10
N VAL A 511 12.53 -16.35 26.45
CA VAL A 511 11.32 -16.37 25.64
C VAL A 511 11.45 -15.32 24.53
N GLY A 512 11.66 -15.78 23.30
CA GLY A 512 11.61 -14.91 22.13
C GLY A 512 10.23 -14.31 21.87
N ALA A 513 10.13 -13.39 20.92
CA ALA A 513 8.88 -12.72 20.55
C ALA A 513 7.79 -13.65 19.97
N ARG A 514 8.08 -14.94 19.76
CA ARG A 514 7.15 -15.93 19.17
C ARG A 514 5.78 -16.03 19.87
N HIS A 515 5.71 -15.91 21.19
CA HIS A 515 4.43 -15.95 21.91
C HIS A 515 3.51 -14.76 21.58
N LEU A 516 4.06 -13.61 21.17
CA LEU A 516 3.29 -12.45 20.72
C LEU A 516 2.57 -12.72 19.38
N VAL A 517 3.04 -13.70 18.59
CA VAL A 517 2.40 -14.11 17.32
C VAL A 517 0.98 -14.61 17.57
N GLY A 518 0.79 -15.47 18.58
CA GLY A 518 -0.52 -16.03 18.89
C GLY A 518 -1.52 -14.99 19.42
N GLN A 519 -1.04 -13.92 20.05
CA GLN A 519 -1.87 -12.82 20.57
C GLN A 519 -2.34 -11.85 19.48
N HIS A 520 -1.70 -11.88 18.32
CA HIS A 520 -1.92 -10.95 17.21
C HIS A 520 -2.08 -11.71 15.88
N ALA A 521 -2.78 -12.85 15.89
CA ALA A 521 -2.89 -13.73 14.73
C ALA A 521 -3.53 -13.04 13.50
N ASP A 522 -4.41 -12.08 13.72
CA ASP A 522 -5.02 -11.21 12.70
C ASP A 522 -4.01 -10.27 12.02
N ARG A 523 -2.83 -10.09 12.62
CA ARG A 523 -1.74 -9.24 12.14
C ARG A 523 -0.58 -10.01 11.52
N VAL A 524 -0.68 -11.34 11.49
CA VAL A 524 0.39 -12.25 11.06
C VAL A 524 0.21 -12.62 9.61
N VAL A 525 1.30 -12.58 8.85
CA VAL A 525 1.38 -13.16 7.52
C VAL A 525 2.49 -14.21 7.46
N GLU A 526 2.15 -15.36 6.90
CA GLU A 526 3.08 -16.46 6.68
C GLU A 526 3.64 -16.39 5.26
N VAL A 527 4.94 -16.58 5.12
CA VAL A 527 5.65 -16.58 3.83
C VAL A 527 6.32 -17.93 3.62
N GLU A 528 5.74 -18.76 2.76
CA GLU A 528 6.27 -20.10 2.49
C GLU A 528 7.59 -20.03 1.70
N MET A 529 8.63 -20.68 2.22
CA MET A 529 9.96 -20.71 1.63
C MET A 529 10.14 -21.90 0.67
N GLY A 530 11.10 -21.78 -0.25
CA GLY A 530 11.37 -22.83 -1.24
C GLY A 530 12.12 -24.03 -0.65
N ASP A 531 12.74 -23.88 0.51
CA ASP A 531 13.53 -24.87 1.21
C ASP A 531 13.44 -24.70 2.73
N ASP A 532 14.07 -25.62 3.47
CA ASP A 532 14.02 -25.69 4.92
C ASP A 532 15.04 -24.78 5.64
N ALA A 533 15.76 -23.90 4.94
CA ALA A 533 16.81 -23.07 5.54
C ALA A 533 16.30 -22.23 6.74
N VAL A 534 15.06 -21.74 6.65
CA VAL A 534 14.38 -20.98 7.71
C VAL A 534 14.01 -21.80 8.95
N LEU A 535 14.14 -23.12 8.90
CA LEU A 535 13.91 -24.03 10.01
C LEU A 535 15.19 -24.56 10.64
N ARG A 536 16.36 -24.21 10.08
CA ARG A 536 17.66 -24.79 10.44
C ARG A 536 18.51 -23.80 11.20
N ASP A 537 18.55 -23.97 12.51
CA ASP A 537 19.56 -23.40 13.39
C ASP A 537 20.69 -24.43 13.67
N PHE A 538 21.92 -23.95 13.84
CA PHE A 538 23.07 -24.82 14.14
C PHE A 538 23.37 -24.82 15.63
N ASP A 539 22.47 -25.43 16.40
CA ASP A 539 22.48 -25.38 17.86
C ASP A 539 23.31 -26.47 18.56
N THR A 540 23.67 -27.56 17.86
CA THR A 540 24.48 -28.66 18.41
C THR A 540 25.58 -29.11 17.44
N VAL A 541 26.58 -29.81 17.98
CA VAL A 541 27.71 -30.35 17.21
C VAL A 541 27.25 -31.35 16.15
N GLU A 542 26.24 -32.16 16.45
CA GLU A 542 25.66 -33.15 15.54
C GLU A 542 24.99 -32.48 14.34
N VAL A 543 24.24 -31.40 14.58
CA VAL A 543 23.57 -30.62 13.52
C VAL A 543 24.61 -29.91 12.65
N LEU A 544 25.69 -29.41 13.25
CA LEU A 544 26.78 -28.76 12.53
C LEU A 544 27.56 -29.72 11.62
N ARG A 545 27.76 -30.98 12.04
CA ARG A 545 28.42 -32.00 11.18
C ARG A 545 27.61 -32.36 9.93
N GLY A 546 26.28 -32.19 9.99
CA GLY A 546 25.37 -32.37 8.85
C GLY A 546 25.09 -31.09 8.05
N ALA A 547 25.79 -29.99 8.33
CA ALA A 547 25.56 -28.70 7.71
C ALA A 547 26.11 -28.64 6.26
N PRO A 548 25.30 -28.27 5.25
CA PRO A 548 25.79 -27.99 3.92
C PRO A 548 26.77 -26.80 3.99
N GLY A 549 28.04 -27.07 3.72
CA GLY A 549 29.08 -26.02 3.63
C GLY A 549 29.75 -25.62 4.95
N PHE A 550 29.19 -25.96 6.12
CA PHE A 550 29.85 -25.74 7.42
C PHE A 550 30.35 -27.07 8.01
N GLY A 551 31.51 -27.06 8.64
CA GLY A 551 32.08 -28.26 9.23
C GLY A 551 33.12 -27.93 10.28
N LEU A 552 33.23 -28.81 11.27
CA LEU A 552 34.44 -28.88 12.08
C LEU A 552 35.47 -29.59 11.19
N GLY A 553 36.59 -28.94 10.88
CA GLY A 553 37.71 -29.65 10.25
C GLY A 553 38.05 -30.89 11.07
N ASP A 554 38.38 -31.99 10.38
CA ASP A 554 38.77 -33.25 11.03
C ASP A 554 39.91 -33.05 12.04
#